data_AF-A0A2K4ZGT1-F1
#
_entry.id   AF-A0A2K4ZGT1-F1
#
_cell.length_a   1.000
_cell.length_b   1.000
_cell.length_c   1.000
_cell.angle_alpha   90.00
_cell.angle_beta   90.00
_cell.angle_gamma   90.00
#
_symmetry.space_group_name_H-M   'P 1'
#
loop_
_entity.id
_entity.type
_entity.pdbx_description
1 polymer ?
#
loop_
_entity_poly.entity_id
_entity_poly.type
_entity_poly.pdbx_seq_one_letter_code
_entity_poly.pdbx_strand_id
1 'polypeptide(L)' 'MITEQEARAKGMDDVAVFLGIVDGEVIPDPTPSLTPNEKLHGRIVGTRMDPYHDVTIYEDGYEERYYIGD' A
#
# COMPACT_ATOMS: atom_id res chain seq x y z
N MET A 1 23.59 -0.66 -6.74
CA MET A 1 22.40 -1.45 -6.36
C MET A 1 22.18 -1.30 -4.87
N ILE A 2 21.02 -0.81 -4.44
CA ILE A 2 20.65 -0.62 -3.02
C ILE A 2 19.28 -1.27 -2.76
N THR A 3 18.94 -1.54 -1.51
CA THR A 3 17.60 -2.02 -1.16
C THR A 3 16.58 -0.88 -1.15
N GLU A 4 15.31 -1.19 -1.37
CA GLU A 4 14.21 -0.22 -1.26
C GLU A 4 14.19 0.48 0.11
N GLN A 5 14.45 -0.27 1.19
CA GLN A 5 14.53 0.28 2.55
C GLN A 5 15.65 1.32 2.69
N GLU A 6 16.83 1.06 2.13
CA GLU A 6 17.94 2.00 2.12
C GLU A 6 17.66 3.22 1.25
N ALA A 7 16.96 3.05 0.11
CA ALA A 7 16.54 4.14 -0.76
C ALA A 7 15.57 5.09 -0.02
N ARG A 8 14.56 4.52 0.67
CA ARG A 8 13.62 5.27 1.50
C ARG A 8 14.31 5.94 2.69
N ALA A 9 15.24 5.27 3.36
CA ALA A 9 16.01 5.84 4.47
C ALA A 9 16.91 7.02 4.04
N LYS A 10 17.33 7.04 2.78
CA LYS A 10 18.05 8.16 2.15
C LYS A 10 17.13 9.31 1.72
N GLY A 11 15.81 9.17 1.91
CA GLY A 11 14.83 10.18 1.56
C GLY A 11 14.51 10.24 0.06
N MET A 12 14.74 9.16 -0.69
CA MET A 12 14.24 9.06 -2.07
C MET A 12 12.71 9.03 -2.07
N ASP A 13 12.09 9.79 -2.97
CA ASP A 13 10.64 9.76 -3.16
C ASP A 13 10.19 8.47 -3.87
N ASP A 14 8.90 8.16 -3.78
CA ASP A 14 8.34 6.92 -4.31
C ASP A 14 8.54 6.77 -5.83
N VAL A 15 8.59 7.87 -6.60
CA VAL A 15 8.83 7.81 -8.06
C VAL A 15 10.29 7.48 -8.34
N ALA A 16 11.23 8.11 -7.64
CA ALA A 16 12.65 7.79 -7.76
C ALA A 16 12.95 6.34 -7.37
N VAL A 17 12.33 5.84 -6.29
CA VAL A 17 12.43 4.43 -5.89
C VAL A 17 11.87 3.51 -6.98
N PHE A 18 10.68 3.83 -7.51
CA PHE A 18 10.06 3.06 -8.59
C PHE A 18 10.94 2.98 -9.84
N LEU A 19 11.46 4.12 -10.30
CA LEU A 19 12.36 4.17 -11.46
C LEU A 19 13.63 3.36 -11.21
N GLY A 20 14.22 3.47 -10.01
CA GLY A 20 15.38 2.67 -9.62
C GLY A 20 15.09 1.16 -9.63
N ILE A 21 13.88 0.73 -9.27
CA ILE A 21 13.49 -0.69 -9.36
C ILE A 21 13.40 -1.12 -10.83
N VAL A 22 12.79 -0.31 -11.70
CA VAL A 22 12.65 -0.59 -13.13
C VAL A 22 14.01 -0.65 -13.83
N ASP A 23 14.93 0.24 -13.46
CA ASP A 23 16.29 0.30 -14.00
C ASP A 23 17.23 -0.75 -13.37
N GLY A 24 16.77 -1.50 -12.37
CA GLY A 24 17.55 -2.54 -11.67
C GLY A 24 18.60 -1.99 -10.69
N GLU A 25 18.55 -0.69 -10.39
CA GLU A 25 19.42 -0.04 -9.41
C GLU A 25 18.93 -0.21 -7.97
N VAL A 26 17.64 -0.48 -7.78
CA VAL A 26 16.99 -0.71 -6.48
C VAL A 26 16.41 -2.12 -6.46
N ILE A 27 16.71 -2.86 -5.39
CA ILE A 27 16.12 -4.16 -5.12
C ILE A 27 14.80 -3.92 -4.39
N PRO A 28 13.64 -4.34 -4.95
CA PRO A 28 12.34 -4.16 -4.31
C PRO A 28 12.30 -4.94 -3.00
N ASP A 29 11.63 -4.40 -1.99
CA ASP A 29 11.39 -5.15 -0.76
C ASP A 29 10.39 -6.30 -1.06
N PRO A 30 10.73 -7.56 -0.75
CA PRO A 30 9.79 -8.67 -0.91
C PRO A 30 8.63 -8.60 0.09
N THR A 31 8.72 -7.75 1.12
CA THR A 31 7.70 -7.58 2.14
C THR A 31 6.70 -6.52 1.68
N PRO A 32 5.42 -6.88 1.45
CA PRO A 32 4.41 -5.87 1.14
C PRO A 32 4.30 -4.87 2.31
N SER A 33 4.38 -3.58 1.99
CA SER A 33 4.08 -2.53 2.95
C SER A 33 2.58 -2.53 3.24
N LEU A 34 2.21 -3.04 4.41
CA LEU A 34 0.81 -3.05 4.85
C LEU A 34 0.37 -1.63 5.24
N THR A 35 -0.81 -1.23 4.79
CA THR A 35 -1.49 -0.02 5.24
C THR A 35 -1.77 -0.08 6.76
N PRO A 36 -1.99 1.06 7.44
CA PRO A 36 -2.34 1.06 8.86
C PRO A 36 -3.54 0.16 9.19
N ASN A 37 -4.56 0.14 8.32
CA ASN A 37 -5.73 -0.71 8.50
C ASN A 37 -5.42 -2.18 8.26
N GLU A 38 -4.59 -2.53 7.26
CA GLU A 38 -4.19 -3.92 7.07
C GLU A 38 -3.37 -4.46 8.26
N LYS A 39 -2.61 -3.61 8.94
CA LYS A 39 -1.91 -3.99 10.19
C LYS A 39 -2.88 -4.23 11.35
N LEU A 40 -4.02 -3.55 11.38
CA LEU A 40 -4.99 -3.62 12.48
C LEU A 40 -6.06 -4.71 12.27
N HIS A 41 -6.56 -4.82 11.04
CA HIS A 41 -7.73 -5.62 10.67
C HIS A 41 -7.39 -6.87 9.83
N GLY A 42 -6.12 -7.05 9.50
CA GLY A 42 -5.66 -8.15 8.63
C GLY A 42 -5.77 -7.78 7.16
N ARG A 43 -5.72 -8.78 6.27
CA ARG A 43 -5.71 -8.51 4.82
C ARG A 43 -7.07 -8.02 4.33
N ILE A 44 -7.05 -7.33 3.19
CA ILE A 44 -8.29 -7.02 2.45
C ILE A 44 -8.83 -8.32 1.84
N VAL A 45 -10.07 -8.66 2.14
CA VAL A 45 -10.77 -9.85 1.62
C VAL A 45 -11.85 -9.54 0.61
N GLY A 46 -12.25 -8.27 0.50
CA GLY A 46 -13.24 -7.86 -0.47
C GLY A 46 -13.35 -6.36 -0.61
N THR A 47 -13.94 -5.95 -1.72
CA THR A 47 -14.35 -4.57 -1.96
C THR A 47 -15.80 -4.56 -2.43
N ARG A 48 -16.54 -3.52 -2.04
CA ARG A 48 -17.95 -3.32 -2.39
C ARG A 48 -18.18 -1.84 -2.68
N MET A 49 -18.94 -1.56 -3.73
CA MET A 49 -19.39 -0.20 -4.01
C MET A 49 -20.79 0.00 -3.42
N ASP A 50 -20.90 0.83 -2.40
CA ASP A 50 -22.18 1.24 -1.81
C ASP A 50 -22.56 2.63 -2.35
N PRO A 51 -23.84 3.05 -2.26
CA PRO A 51 -24.20 4.43 -2.57
C PRO A 51 -23.33 5.40 -1.76
N TYR A 52 -22.66 6.29 -2.49
CA TYR A 52 -21.73 7.32 -1.98
C TYR A 52 -20.46 6.80 -1.32
N HIS A 53 -20.20 5.48 -1.29
CA HIS A 53 -19.01 4.95 -0.62
C HIS A 53 -18.31 3.84 -1.40
N ASP A 54 -16.99 3.91 -1.42
CA ASP A 54 -16.13 2.76 -1.69
C ASP A 54 -15.86 2.05 -0.36
N VAL A 55 -16.22 0.76 -0.29
CA VAL A 55 -16.11 -0.04 0.93
C VAL A 55 -15.04 -1.11 0.77
N THR A 56 -14.10 -1.14 1.70
CA THR A 56 -13.04 -2.14 1.80
C THR A 56 -13.33 -3.04 3.00
N ILE A 57 -13.33 -4.36 2.77
CA ILE A 57 -13.66 -5.37 3.80
C ILE A 57 -12.38 -6.12 4.17
N TYR A 58 -12.10 -6.20 5.47
CA TYR A 58 -10.91 -6.84 6.03
C TYR A 58 -11.22 -8.23 6.63
N GLU A 59 -10.18 -9.04 6.85
CA GLU A 59 -10.28 -10.43 7.34
C GLU A 59 -11.07 -10.58 8.65
N ASP A 60 -10.99 -9.60 9.54
CA ASP A 60 -11.72 -9.58 10.81
C ASP A 60 -13.20 -9.15 10.69
N GLY A 61 -13.65 -8.79 9.48
CA GLY A 61 -14.99 -8.30 9.17
C GLY A 61 -15.16 -6.78 9.30
N TYR A 62 -14.10 -6.02 9.59
CA TYR A 62 -14.14 -4.56 9.57
C TYR A 62 -14.44 -4.05 8.15
N GLU A 63 -15.33 -3.06 8.05
CA GLU A 63 -15.64 -2.36 6.79
C GLU A 63 -15.13 -0.91 6.88
N GLU A 64 -14.07 -0.58 6.14
CA GLU A 64 -13.67 0.81 5.92
C GLU A 64 -14.53 1.42 4.82
N ARG A 65 -15.10 2.60 5.08
CA ARG A 65 -16.00 3.30 4.15
C ARG A 65 -15.40 4.65 3.78
N TYR A 66 -15.05 4.81 2.51
CA TYR A 66 -14.54 6.05 1.95
C TYR A 66 -15.62 6.75 1.13
N TYR A 67 -15.84 8.04 1.32
CA TYR A 67 -16.83 8.78 0.55
C TYR A 67 -16.35 8.99 -0.89
N ILE A 68 -17.23 8.71 -1.86
CA ILE A 68 -16.92 8.95 -3.27
C ILE A 68 -16.90 10.47 -3.50
N GLY A 69 -15.74 11.00 -3.88
CA GLY A 69 -15.53 12.41 -4.22
C GLY A 69 -14.81 13.25 -3.15
N ASP A 70 -14.38 12.62 -2.05
CA ASP A 70 -13.33 13.13 -1.16
C ASP A 70 -11.94 12.83 -1.77
#